data_AF-J9FRY4-F1
#
_entry.id   AF-J9FRY4-F1
#
_cell.length_a   1.000
_cell.length_b   1.000
_cell.length_c   1.000
_cell.angle_alpha   90.00
_cell.angle_beta   90.00
_cell.angle_gamma   90.00
#
_symmetry.space_group_name_H-M   'P 1'
#
loop_
_entity.id
_entity.type
_entity.pdbx_description
1 polymer ?
#
loop_
_entity_poly.entity_id
_entity_poly.type
_entity_poly.pdbx_seq_one_letter_code
_entity_poly.pdbx_strand_id
1 'polypeptide(L)'
;EMICSETVEEREAALNKILPEQQGDFEKLYEALEGNPVTIRFLDPPLHEFVPTTEEDIKKLADSQGKTVEQIKTIIDSLHEFNPMMGHRGCRLAVTYPEIAKMQTRAVIRAAINVKKAHSDWNVCPEIMIPLVGDAKELKYVKKVVVETADAEIAAADVDLKYEVGTMIEITT
;
A
#
# COMPACT_ATOMS: atom_id res chain seq x y z
N GLU A 1 2.80 -8.47 11.27
CA GLU A 1 4.27 -8.33 11.12
C GLU A 1 4.69 -6.87 10.98
N MET A 2 4.38 -6.20 9.85
CA MET A 2 4.78 -4.80 9.59
C MET A 2 4.46 -3.83 10.74
N ILE A 3 3.25 -3.93 11.31
CA ILE A 3 2.81 -3.06 12.41
C ILE A 3 3.66 -3.26 13.69
N CYS A 4 4.24 -4.44 13.86
CA CYS A 4 5.05 -4.78 15.03
C CYS A 4 6.56 -4.56 14.81
N SER A 5 6.96 -4.13 13.62
CA SER A 5 8.36 -3.94 13.23
C SER A 5 8.90 -2.61 13.74
N GLU A 6 10.13 -2.62 14.26
CA GLU A 6 10.78 -1.44 14.83
C GLU A 6 11.64 -0.70 13.78
N THR A 7 12.13 -1.43 12.78
CA THR A 7 13.00 -0.90 11.73
C THR A 7 12.31 -0.83 10.37
N VAL A 8 12.85 0.00 9.46
CA VAL A 8 12.35 0.10 8.07
C VAL A 8 12.56 -1.22 7.34
N GLU A 9 13.70 -1.87 7.58
CA GLU A 9 14.10 -3.12 6.96
C GLU A 9 13.15 -4.27 7.31
N GLU A 10 12.75 -4.36 8.59
CA GLU A 10 11.73 -5.32 9.04
C GLU A 10 10.36 -5.03 8.42
N ARG A 11 9.97 -3.76 8.31
CA ARG A 11 8.70 -3.38 7.65
C ARG A 11 8.72 -3.76 6.17
N GLU A 12 9.80 -3.46 5.46
CA GLU A 12 9.95 -3.85 4.05
C GLU A 12 9.94 -5.37 3.89
N ALA A 13 10.61 -6.13 4.77
CA ALA A 13 10.58 -7.59 4.75
C ALA A 13 9.16 -8.14 4.95
N ALA A 14 8.40 -7.58 5.89
CA ALA A 14 7.00 -7.94 6.12
C ALA A 14 6.11 -7.58 4.92
N LEU A 15 6.30 -6.40 4.33
CA LEU A 15 5.55 -5.94 3.16
C LEU A 15 5.86 -6.79 1.92
N ASN A 16 7.09 -7.27 1.75
CA ASN A 16 7.46 -8.16 0.65
C ASN A 16 6.76 -9.53 0.71
N LYS A 17 6.32 -9.98 1.89
CA LYS A 17 5.52 -11.22 2.02
C LYS A 17 4.12 -11.08 1.45
N ILE A 18 3.52 -9.88 1.52
CA ILE A 18 2.16 -9.61 1.02
C ILE A 18 2.14 -9.14 -0.44
N LEU A 19 3.29 -8.67 -0.94
CA LEU A 19 3.46 -8.26 -2.33
C LEU A 19 2.96 -9.30 -3.38
N PRO A 20 3.33 -10.59 -3.33
CA PRO A 20 2.88 -11.55 -4.34
C PRO A 20 1.36 -11.75 -4.34
N GLU A 21 0.72 -11.72 -3.16
CA GLU A 21 -0.73 -11.84 -3.04
C GLU A 21 -1.43 -10.62 -3.65
N GLN A 22 -0.99 -9.40 -3.30
CA GLN A 22 -1.55 -8.17 -3.88
C GLN A 22 -1.32 -8.09 -5.39
N GLN A 23 -0.13 -8.47 -5.87
CA GLN A 23 0.17 -8.50 -7.29
C GLN A 23 -0.79 -9.45 -8.02
N GLY A 24 -0.98 -10.68 -7.51
CA GLY A 24 -1.89 -11.65 -8.11
C GLY A 24 -3.34 -11.20 -8.13
N ASP A 25 -3.79 -10.46 -7.12
CA ASP A 25 -5.14 -9.88 -7.10
C ASP A 25 -5.31 -8.74 -8.11
N PHE A 26 -4.30 -7.89 -8.28
CA PHE A 26 -4.31 -6.88 -9.34
C PHE A 26 -4.24 -7.48 -10.74
N GLU A 27 -3.48 -8.56 -10.94
CA GLU A 27 -3.46 -9.28 -12.22
C GLU A 27 -4.87 -9.76 -12.57
N LYS A 28 -5.56 -10.46 -11.66
CA LYS A 28 -6.95 -10.89 -11.87
C LYS A 28 -7.89 -9.72 -12.14
N LEU A 29 -7.69 -8.58 -11.46
CA LEU A 29 -8.50 -7.39 -11.65
C LEU A 29 -8.31 -6.80 -13.06
N TYR A 30 -7.07 -6.66 -13.51
CA TYR A 30 -6.78 -6.16 -14.87
C TYR A 30 -7.28 -7.11 -15.95
N GLU A 31 -7.11 -8.42 -15.76
CA GLU A 31 -7.64 -9.46 -16.64
C GLU A 31 -9.16 -9.35 -16.79
N ALA A 32 -9.88 -9.19 -15.68
CA ALA A 32 -11.34 -9.04 -15.69
C ALA A 32 -11.83 -7.75 -16.37
N LEU A 33 -10.97 -6.74 -16.50
CA LEU A 33 -11.32 -5.43 -17.05
C LEU A 33 -10.90 -5.27 -18.51
N GLU A 34 -10.15 -6.21 -19.09
CA GLU A 34 -9.87 -6.31 -20.54
C GLU A 34 -9.43 -4.99 -21.19
N GLY A 35 -8.50 -4.28 -20.53
CA GLY A 35 -7.97 -2.99 -21.02
C GLY A 35 -8.83 -1.76 -20.72
N ASN A 36 -9.92 -1.90 -19.98
CA ASN A 36 -10.64 -0.75 -19.41
C ASN A 36 -9.82 -0.09 -18.28
N PRO A 37 -9.98 1.23 -18.05
CA PRO A 37 -9.26 1.94 -16.98
C PRO A 37 -9.56 1.36 -15.59
N VAL A 38 -8.52 1.33 -14.74
CA VAL A 38 -8.62 0.82 -13.37
C VAL A 38 -7.98 1.80 -12.41
N THR A 39 -8.81 2.45 -11.58
CA THR A 39 -8.34 3.34 -10.53
C THR A 39 -8.17 2.57 -9.22
N ILE A 40 -6.92 2.47 -8.76
CA ILE A 40 -6.54 1.77 -7.54
C ILE A 40 -6.25 2.80 -6.46
N ARG A 41 -7.12 2.80 -5.44
CA ARG A 41 -6.93 3.62 -4.25
C ARG A 41 -5.93 2.96 -3.31
N PHE A 42 -4.92 3.71 -2.89
CA PHE A 42 -3.92 3.23 -1.93
C PHE A 42 -4.52 3.04 -0.52
N LEU A 43 -3.74 2.40 0.36
CA LEU A 43 -4.17 2.03 1.70
C LEU A 43 -4.76 3.26 2.43
N ASP A 44 -6.02 3.13 2.81
CA ASP A 44 -6.82 4.19 3.41
C ASP A 44 -7.09 3.96 4.91
N PRO A 45 -7.40 2.74 5.40
CA PRO A 45 -7.67 2.54 6.83
C PRO A 45 -6.43 2.76 7.73
N PRO A 46 -6.64 3.19 8.99
CA PRO A 46 -5.59 3.27 10.00
C PRO A 46 -5.09 1.89 10.41
N LEU A 47 -3.86 1.83 10.95
CA LEU A 47 -3.20 0.56 11.27
C LEU A 47 -3.89 -0.25 12.37
N HIS A 48 -4.63 0.38 13.28
CA HIS A 48 -5.37 -0.32 14.33
C HIS A 48 -6.53 -1.18 13.81
N GLU A 49 -6.99 -1.00 12.57
CA GLU A 49 -7.97 -1.90 11.97
C GLU A 49 -7.38 -3.27 11.61
N PHE A 50 -6.04 -3.39 11.60
CA PHE A 50 -5.33 -4.61 11.22
C PHE A 50 -4.67 -5.34 12.40
N VAL A 51 -4.89 -4.89 13.64
CA VAL A 51 -4.37 -5.54 14.84
C VAL A 51 -5.43 -6.43 15.50
N PRO A 52 -5.03 -7.55 16.13
CA PRO A 52 -5.96 -8.47 16.76
C PRO A 52 -6.63 -7.83 17.99
N THR A 53 -7.91 -8.15 18.21
CA THR A 53 -8.70 -7.67 19.36
C THR A 53 -8.93 -8.74 20.41
N THR A 54 -8.73 -10.03 20.08
CA THR A 54 -8.89 -11.14 21.02
C THR A 54 -7.57 -11.47 21.71
N GLU A 55 -7.63 -11.83 22.99
CA GLU A 55 -6.44 -12.25 23.76
C GLU A 55 -5.72 -13.45 23.13
N GLU A 56 -6.48 -14.38 22.53
CA GLU A 56 -5.91 -15.55 21.87
C GLU A 56 -5.07 -15.15 20.64
N ASP A 57 -5.58 -14.24 19.82
CA ASP A 57 -4.88 -13.80 18.60
C ASP A 57 -3.73 -12.85 18.92
N ILE A 58 -3.84 -12.05 19.98
CA ILE A 58 -2.72 -11.27 20.53
C ILE A 58 -1.58 -12.20 20.94
N LYS A 59 -1.89 -13.31 21.62
CA LYS A 59 -0.88 -14.30 22.02
C LYS A 59 -0.22 -14.96 20.82
N LYS A 60 -1.00 -15.38 19.81
CA LYS A 60 -0.47 -15.93 18.56
C LYS A 60 0.44 -14.94 17.84
N LEU A 61 0.05 -13.66 17.80
CA LEU A 61 0.85 -12.61 17.19
C LEU A 61 2.17 -12.41 17.97
N ALA A 62 2.12 -12.34 19.30
CA ALA A 62 3.29 -12.25 20.17
C ALA A 62 4.29 -13.38 19.90
N ASP A 63 3.81 -14.63 19.89
CA ASP A 63 4.62 -15.82 19.62
C ASP A 63 5.26 -15.77 18.21
N SER A 64 4.49 -15.36 17.20
CA SER A 64 4.97 -15.25 15.81
C SER A 64 6.03 -14.16 15.60
N GLN A 65 5.96 -13.08 16.39
CA GLN A 65 6.85 -11.93 16.29
C GLN A 65 8.04 -12.01 17.26
N GLY A 66 8.09 -13.04 18.10
CA GLY A 66 9.11 -13.14 19.15
C GLY A 66 9.02 -12.01 20.19
N LYS A 67 7.82 -11.47 20.43
CA LYS A 67 7.54 -10.39 21.40
C LYS A 67 6.69 -10.93 22.55
N THR A 68 6.68 -10.25 23.69
CA THR A 68 5.74 -10.59 24.78
C THR A 68 4.33 -10.08 24.47
N VAL A 69 3.32 -10.68 25.11
CA VAL A 69 1.93 -10.22 25.01
C VAL A 69 1.81 -8.75 25.42
N GLU A 70 2.52 -8.33 26.47
CA GLU A 70 2.55 -6.95 26.95
C GLU A 70 3.14 -5.98 25.92
N GLN A 71 4.19 -6.39 25.19
CA GLN A 71 4.75 -5.59 24.10
C GLN A 71 3.74 -5.42 22.96
N ILE A 72 3.05 -6.49 22.57
CA ILE A 72 2.00 -6.42 21.54
C ILE A 72 0.85 -5.52 21.99
N LYS A 73 0.38 -5.65 23.23
CA LYS A 73 -0.67 -4.78 23.80
C LYS A 73 -0.25 -3.32 23.80
N THR A 74 1.00 -3.04 24.18
CA THR A 74 1.55 -1.68 24.15
C THR A 74 1.53 -1.09 22.73
N ILE A 75 1.86 -1.90 21.71
CA ILE A 75 1.78 -1.49 20.30
C ILE A 75 0.33 -1.21 19.90
N ILE A 76 -0.60 -2.12 20.22
CA ILE A 76 -2.04 -1.97 19.93
C ILE A 76 -2.58 -0.68 20.56
N ASP A 77 -2.28 -0.45 21.84
CA ASP A 77 -2.72 0.73 22.58
C ASP A 77 -2.11 2.01 21.99
N SER A 78 -0.88 1.96 21.48
CA SER A 78 -0.23 3.11 20.82
C SER A 78 -0.87 3.51 19.49
N LEU A 79 -1.57 2.57 18.82
CA LEU A 79 -2.29 2.81 17.57
C LEU A 79 -3.74 3.23 17.79
N HIS A 80 -4.22 3.17 19.03
CA HIS A 80 -5.57 3.57 19.38
C HIS A 80 -5.72 5.09 19.30
N GLU A 81 -6.65 5.55 18.47
CA GLU A 81 -6.92 6.96 18.26
C GLU A 81 -8.30 7.35 18.81
N PHE A 82 -8.42 8.56 19.35
CA PHE A 82 -9.71 9.05 19.84
C PHE A 82 -10.75 9.19 18.72
N ASN A 83 -10.32 9.55 17.50
CA ASN A 83 -11.17 9.61 16.31
C ASN A 83 -10.45 9.04 15.08
N PRO A 84 -10.57 7.72 14.84
CA PRO A 84 -9.95 7.02 13.71
C PRO A 84 -10.24 7.62 12.33
N MET A 85 -11.44 8.19 12.13
CA MET A 85 -11.82 8.79 10.85
C MET A 85 -10.95 10.00 10.47
N MET A 86 -10.41 10.72 11.46
CA MET A 86 -9.53 11.87 11.26
C MET A 86 -8.08 11.61 11.65
N GLY A 87 -7.71 10.35 11.88
CA GLY A 87 -6.42 9.96 12.45
C GLY A 87 -5.28 9.75 11.45
N HIS A 88 -4.36 8.86 11.82
CA HIS A 88 -3.14 8.52 11.08
C HIS A 88 -3.41 7.46 10.02
N ARG A 89 -3.92 7.91 8.88
CA ARG A 89 -4.41 7.06 7.81
C ARG A 89 -4.21 7.71 6.42
N GLY A 90 -4.48 6.96 5.35
CA GLY A 90 -4.33 7.45 3.97
C GLY A 90 -2.95 8.05 3.64
N CYS A 91 -2.94 9.22 2.99
CA CYS A 91 -1.71 9.94 2.62
C CYS A 91 -0.75 10.14 3.81
N ARG A 92 -1.27 10.45 5.00
CA ARG A 92 -0.46 10.71 6.22
C ARG A 92 0.34 9.48 6.62
N LEU A 93 -0.28 8.30 6.47
CA LEU A 93 0.37 7.02 6.73
C LEU A 93 1.47 6.76 5.70
N ALA A 94 1.21 7.02 4.41
CA ALA A 94 2.20 6.90 3.34
C ALA A 94 3.35 7.91 3.45
N VAL A 95 3.13 9.08 4.06
CA VAL A 95 4.21 10.03 4.37
C VAL A 95 5.14 9.47 5.46
N THR A 96 4.56 8.85 6.49
CA THR A 96 5.31 8.32 7.64
C THR A 96 6.01 6.99 7.32
N TYR A 97 5.33 6.13 6.57
CA TYR A 97 5.79 4.80 6.16
C TYR A 97 5.75 4.69 4.62
N PRO A 98 6.65 5.38 3.90
CA PRO A 98 6.68 5.39 2.44
C PRO A 98 6.84 3.99 1.83
N GLU A 99 7.43 3.05 2.56
CA GLU A 99 7.54 1.63 2.17
C GLU A 99 6.19 0.98 1.85
N ILE A 100 5.07 1.42 2.46
CA ILE A 100 3.72 0.95 2.12
C ILE A 100 3.38 1.34 0.67
N ALA A 101 3.53 2.63 0.35
CA ALA A 101 3.25 3.15 -0.99
C ALA A 101 4.18 2.52 -2.03
N LYS A 102 5.45 2.28 -1.70
CA LYS A 102 6.38 1.55 -2.57
C LYS A 102 5.89 0.14 -2.87
N MET A 103 5.53 -0.64 -1.84
CA MET A 103 5.06 -2.01 -2.03
C MET A 103 3.77 -2.06 -2.87
N GLN A 104 2.78 -1.22 -2.55
CA GLN A 104 1.54 -1.15 -3.35
C GLN A 104 1.82 -0.75 -4.80
N THR A 105 2.72 0.21 -5.03
CA THR A 105 3.13 0.60 -6.38
C THR A 105 3.77 -0.58 -7.12
N ARG A 106 4.68 -1.33 -6.48
CA ARG A 106 5.28 -2.53 -7.09
C ARG A 106 4.21 -3.55 -7.46
N ALA A 107 3.26 -3.82 -6.57
CA ALA A 107 2.17 -4.77 -6.83
C ALA A 107 1.35 -4.36 -8.05
N VAL A 108 0.89 -3.10 -8.08
CA VAL A 108 0.08 -2.52 -9.15
C VAL A 108 0.81 -2.55 -10.50
N ILE A 109 2.06 -2.10 -10.53
CA ILE A 109 2.83 -1.94 -11.75
C ILE A 109 3.30 -3.29 -12.30
N ARG A 110 3.79 -4.20 -11.45
CA ARG A 110 4.18 -5.55 -11.90
C ARG A 110 3.00 -6.33 -12.46
N ALA A 111 1.84 -6.23 -11.81
CA ALA A 111 0.61 -6.83 -12.31
C ALA A 111 0.25 -6.28 -13.71
N ALA A 112 0.27 -4.96 -13.86
CA ALA A 112 0.00 -4.31 -15.14
C ALA A 112 1.00 -4.69 -16.24
N ILE A 113 2.29 -4.80 -15.90
CA ILE A 113 3.34 -5.27 -16.82
C ILE A 113 3.04 -6.70 -17.29
N ASN A 114 2.68 -7.60 -16.37
CA ASN A 114 2.39 -8.99 -16.69
C ASN A 114 1.18 -9.10 -17.64
N VAL A 115 0.08 -8.41 -17.32
CA VAL A 115 -1.12 -8.39 -18.17
C VAL A 115 -0.85 -7.73 -19.50
N LYS A 116 -0.08 -6.63 -19.55
CA LYS A 116 0.30 -5.97 -20.82
C LYS A 116 1.13 -6.88 -21.73
N LYS A 117 2.01 -7.71 -21.15
CA LYS A 117 2.81 -8.71 -21.90
C LYS A 117 1.94 -9.84 -22.44
N ALA A 118 0.95 -10.28 -21.67
CA ALA A 118 0.01 -11.32 -22.09
C ALA A 118 -1.00 -10.81 -23.15
N HIS A 119 -1.42 -9.55 -23.03
CA HIS A 119 -2.46 -8.90 -23.84
C HIS A 119 -1.94 -7.61 -24.47
N SER A 120 -1.09 -7.76 -25.49
CA SER A 120 -0.40 -6.62 -26.13
C SER A 120 -1.36 -5.60 -26.78
N ASP A 121 -2.55 -6.05 -27.19
CA ASP A 121 -3.62 -5.27 -27.81
C ASP A 121 -4.45 -4.46 -26.79
N TRP A 122 -4.39 -4.80 -25.51
CA TRP A 122 -5.11 -4.08 -24.46
C TRP A 122 -4.41 -2.79 -24.07
N ASN A 123 -5.21 -1.76 -23.77
CA ASN A 123 -4.72 -0.50 -23.25
C ASN A 123 -4.61 -0.54 -21.71
N VAL A 124 -3.64 -1.29 -21.20
CA VAL A 124 -3.38 -1.34 -19.76
C VAL A 124 -2.69 -0.03 -19.33
N CYS A 125 -3.43 0.81 -18.60
CA CYS A 125 -2.94 2.08 -18.06
C CYS A 125 -3.41 2.21 -16.60
N PRO A 126 -2.62 1.76 -15.62
CA PRO A 126 -2.97 1.86 -14.20
C PRO A 126 -3.16 3.29 -13.74
N GLU A 127 -4.23 3.55 -12.99
CA GLU A 127 -4.45 4.84 -12.34
C GLU A 127 -4.27 4.67 -10.83
N ILE A 128 -3.25 5.30 -10.26
CA ILE A 128 -2.93 5.25 -8.83
C ILE A 128 -3.52 6.48 -8.14
N MET A 129 -4.38 6.25 -7.14
CA MET A 129 -5.05 7.32 -6.41
C MET A 129 -4.64 7.36 -4.93
N ILE A 130 -4.09 8.50 -4.50
CA ILE A 130 -3.69 8.73 -3.11
C ILE A 130 -4.90 9.30 -2.32
N PRO A 131 -5.34 8.65 -1.23
CA PRO A 131 -6.47 9.11 -0.42
C PRO A 131 -6.07 10.14 0.64
N LEU A 132 -7.03 10.94 1.10
CA LEU A 132 -6.94 11.87 2.25
C LEU A 132 -5.82 12.92 2.15
N VAL A 133 -5.59 13.44 0.95
CA VAL A 133 -4.66 14.56 0.73
C VAL A 133 -5.33 15.86 1.16
N GLY A 134 -4.69 16.60 2.06
CA GLY A 134 -5.11 17.95 2.48
C GLY A 134 -4.20 19.07 1.96
N ASP A 135 -2.95 18.79 1.64
CA ASP A 135 -1.99 19.79 1.12
C ASP A 135 -1.25 19.25 -0.13
N ALA A 136 -0.99 20.13 -1.09
CA ALA A 136 -0.27 19.80 -2.31
C ALA A 136 1.14 19.22 -2.05
N LYS A 137 1.78 19.58 -0.94
CA LYS A 137 3.09 19.05 -0.51
C LYS A 137 3.00 17.61 -0.07
N GLU A 138 1.91 17.20 0.59
CA GLU A 138 1.67 15.80 0.97
C GLU A 138 1.58 14.93 -0.27
N LEU A 139 0.73 15.34 -1.24
CA LEU A 139 0.63 14.65 -2.52
C LEU A 139 1.96 14.63 -3.26
N LYS A 140 2.68 15.75 -3.31
CA LYS A 140 3.98 15.82 -3.98
C LYS A 140 4.98 14.83 -3.39
N TYR A 141 5.01 14.67 -2.07
CA TYR A 141 5.88 13.72 -1.40
C TYR A 141 5.52 12.28 -1.78
N VAL A 142 4.26 11.87 -1.60
CA VAL A 142 3.84 10.49 -1.88
C VAL A 142 3.93 10.19 -3.38
N LYS A 143 3.52 11.12 -4.24
CA LYS A 143 3.65 11.00 -5.70
C LYS A 143 5.09 10.77 -6.13
N LYS A 144 6.06 11.44 -5.50
CA LYS A 144 7.49 11.21 -5.79
C LYS A 144 7.87 9.76 -5.52
N VAL A 145 7.48 9.22 -4.36
CA VAL A 145 7.75 7.82 -3.98
C VAL A 145 7.12 6.84 -4.98
N VAL A 146 5.87 7.09 -5.39
CA VAL A 146 5.15 6.27 -6.38
C VAL A 146 5.84 6.32 -7.74
N VAL A 147 6.13 7.51 -8.26
CA VAL A 147 6.76 7.68 -9.58
C VAL A 147 8.13 7.03 -9.62
N GLU A 148 9.00 7.29 -8.63
CA GLU A 148 10.32 6.67 -8.57
C GLU A 148 10.25 5.13 -8.54
N THR A 149 9.26 4.58 -7.84
CA THR A 149 9.07 3.12 -7.75
C THR A 149 8.51 2.55 -9.05
N ALA A 150 7.48 3.18 -9.62
CA ALA A 150 6.84 2.73 -10.86
C ALA A 150 7.83 2.78 -12.03
N ASP A 151 8.54 3.89 -12.20
CA ASP A 151 9.52 4.07 -13.27
C ASP A 151 10.65 3.03 -13.17
N ALA A 152 11.11 2.72 -11.95
CA ALA A 152 12.13 1.70 -11.74
C ALA A 152 11.65 0.28 -12.14
N GLU A 153 10.42 -0.09 -11.80
CA GLU A 153 9.83 -1.39 -12.17
C GLU A 153 9.59 -1.50 -13.69
N ILE A 154 9.11 -0.42 -14.31
CA ILE A 154 8.89 -0.35 -15.77
C ILE A 154 10.21 -0.44 -16.52
N ALA A 155 11.22 0.34 -16.11
CA ALA A 155 12.54 0.31 -16.71
C ALA A 155 13.21 -1.06 -16.56
N ALA A 156 13.06 -1.72 -15.40
CA ALA A 156 13.61 -3.06 -15.17
C ALA A 156 12.95 -4.14 -16.03
N ALA A 157 11.67 -3.95 -16.42
CA ALA A 157 10.93 -4.89 -17.23
C ALA A 157 11.05 -4.67 -18.75
N ASP A 158 11.64 -3.54 -19.16
CA ASP A 158 11.80 -3.09 -20.56
C ASP A 158 10.47 -3.10 -21.34
N VAL A 159 9.44 -2.46 -20.77
CA VAL A 159 8.10 -2.34 -21.37
C VAL A 159 7.68 -0.87 -21.47
N ASP A 160 7.02 -0.51 -22.57
CA ASP A 160 6.31 0.77 -22.67
C ASP A 160 4.94 0.67 -21.96
N LEU A 161 4.95 0.87 -20.64
CA LEU A 161 3.74 0.95 -19.81
C LEU A 161 3.53 2.39 -19.34
N LYS A 162 2.33 2.92 -19.58
CA LYS A 162 1.91 4.22 -19.04
C LYS A 162 1.08 4.01 -17.78
N TYR A 163 1.15 4.98 -16.88
CA TYR A 163 0.35 5.01 -15.67
C TYR A 163 0.05 6.46 -15.28
N GLU A 164 -0.99 6.66 -14.48
CA GLU A 164 -1.36 7.96 -13.95
C GLU A 164 -1.29 7.97 -12.42
N VAL A 165 -0.95 9.12 -11.84
CA VAL A 165 -0.96 9.32 -10.38
C VAL A 165 -1.80 10.54 -10.05
N GLY A 166 -2.93 10.28 -9.41
CA GLY A 166 -3.92 11.26 -8.98
C GLY A 166 -4.15 11.26 -7.48
N THR A 167 -5.15 12.02 -7.06
CA THR A 167 -5.54 12.16 -5.66
C THR A 167 -7.06 12.15 -5.53
N MET A 168 -7.55 11.67 -4.40
CA MET A 168 -8.93 11.87 -4.03
C MET A 168 -9.11 13.30 -3.49
N ILE A 169 -10.23 13.96 -3.86
CA ILE A 169 -10.63 15.27 -3.33
C ILE A 169 -11.72 15.03 -2.27
N GLU A 170 -11.28 14.85 -1.03
CA GLU A 170 -12.15 14.45 0.08
C GLU A 170 -11.86 15.19 1.40
N ILE A 171 -10.81 16.03 1.41
CA ILE A 171 -10.51 16.93 2.52
C ILE A 171 -10.81 18.37 2.08
N THR A 172 -11.59 19.08 2.88
CA THR A 172 -11.82 20.51 2.68
C THR A 172 -10.54 21.28 2.99
N THR A 173 -10.07 22.04 2.00
CA THR A 173 -8.88 22.90 2.09
C THR A 173 -9.22 24.28 2.62
#